data_AF-A0A925JIE3-F1
#
_entry.id   AF-A0A925JIE3-F1
#
_cell.length_a   1.000
_cell.length_b   1.000
_cell.length_c   1.000
_cell.angle_alpha   90.00
_cell.angle_beta   90.00
_cell.angle_gamma   90.00
#
_symmetry.space_group_name_H-M   'P 1'
#
loop_
_entity.id
_entity.type
_entity.pdbx_description
1 polymer ?
#
loop_
_entity_poly.entity_id
_entity_poly.type
_entity_poly.pdbx_seq_one_letter_code
_entity_poly.pdbx_strand_id
1 'polypeptide(L)' 'IFHGKVVDMFYFPIIQGIIPSWFPIWGGEDFIFFRPVFNVADAAISIGVISILIFQKRYFKEEKEEESYPHSEIVEE' A
#
# COMPACT_ATOMS: atom_id res chain seq x y z
N ILE A 1 24.93 8.00 16.94
CA ILE A 1 24.24 7.24 15.86
C ILE A 1 23.65 6.01 16.51
N PHE A 2 22.32 5.95 16.59
CA PHE A 2 21.58 4.89 17.29
C PHE A 2 21.95 3.49 16.72
N HIS A 3 21.83 2.45 17.55
CA HIS A 3 22.40 1.10 17.42
C HIS A 3 21.95 0.25 16.20
N GLY A 4 21.52 0.86 15.09
CA GLY A 4 21.25 0.17 13.83
C GLY A 4 20.14 -0.87 13.91
N LYS A 5 19.22 -0.75 14.86
CA LYS A 5 18.13 -1.71 15.09
C LYS A 5 16.80 -0.97 15.08
N VAL A 6 15.91 -1.41 14.20
CA VAL A 6 14.52 -0.96 14.14
C VAL A 6 13.76 -1.69 15.24
N VAL A 7 13.03 -0.94 16.07
CA VAL A 7 12.20 -1.52 17.15
C VAL A 7 10.86 -1.92 16.56
N ASP A 8 10.60 -3.21 16.58
CA ASP A 8 9.33 -3.81 16.20
C ASP A 8 8.26 -3.55 17.28
N MET A 9 7.13 -2.93 16.93
CA MET A 9 6.13 -2.48 17.92
C MET A 9 4.87 -3.34 17.99
N PHE A 10 4.42 -3.90 16.86
CA PHE A 10 3.18 -4.67 16.81
C PHE A 10 3.37 -6.03 16.14
N TYR A 11 2.86 -7.08 16.79
CA TYR A 11 2.90 -8.46 16.31
C TYR A 11 1.48 -8.95 16.03
N PHE A 12 1.17 -9.26 14.77
CA PHE A 12 -0.18 -9.66 14.34
C PHE A 12 -0.20 -11.02 13.62
N PRO A 13 -0.21 -12.14 14.35
CA PRO A 13 -0.33 -13.45 13.73
C PRO A 13 -1.71 -13.66 13.07
N ILE A 14 -1.76 -13.70 11.74
CA ILE A 14 -3.01 -13.70 10.95
C ILE A 14 -3.76 -15.04 11.02
N ILE A 15 -3.03 -16.16 10.97
CA ILE A 15 -3.61 -17.52 11.09
C ILE A 15 -2.74 -18.29 12.06
N GLN A 16 -3.38 -18.80 13.11
CA GLN A 16 -2.78 -19.63 14.15
C GLN A 16 -3.62 -20.89 14.31
N GLY A 17 -2.98 -22.05 14.36
CA GLY A 17 -3.68 -23.31 14.58
C GLY A 17 -2.71 -24.46 14.70
N ILE A 18 -3.24 -25.61 15.09
CA ILE A 18 -2.47 -26.85 15.19
C ILE A 18 -2.61 -27.58 13.86
N ILE A 19 -1.48 -28.02 13.31
CA ILE A 19 -1.51 -28.83 12.09
C ILE A 19 -2.21 -30.14 12.40
N PRO A 20 -3.16 -30.59 11.58
CA PRO A 20 -3.90 -31.81 11.86
C PRO A 20 -2.97 -33.02 11.93
N SER A 21 -3.25 -33.93 12.87
CA SER A 21 -2.39 -35.07 13.22
C SER A 21 -2.14 -36.08 12.09
N TRP A 22 -2.95 -36.04 11.03
CA TRP A 22 -2.75 -36.87 9.84
C TRP A 22 -1.67 -36.32 8.89
N PHE A 23 -1.14 -35.11 9.14
CA PHE A 23 -0.13 -34.51 8.30
C PHE A 23 1.24 -35.19 8.51
N PRO A 24 1.91 -35.67 7.44
CA PRO A 24 2.95 -36.68 7.53
C PRO A 24 4.28 -36.22 8.16
N ILE A 25 4.50 -34.92 8.35
CA ILE A 25 5.79 -34.36 8.83
C ILE A 25 5.61 -33.45 10.04
N TRP A 26 4.60 -32.58 10.04
CA TRP A 26 4.33 -31.59 11.08
C TRP A 26 3.00 -31.83 11.83
N GLY A 27 2.45 -33.05 11.76
CA GLY A 27 1.17 -33.37 12.40
C GLY A 27 1.20 -33.13 13.92
N GLY A 28 0.30 -32.27 14.41
CA GLY A 28 0.21 -31.90 15.82
C GLY A 28 1.09 -30.73 16.26
N GLU A 29 1.88 -30.12 15.35
CA GLU A 29 2.68 -28.94 15.68
C GLU A 29 1.88 -27.63 15.61
N ASP A 30 2.28 -26.67 16.44
CA ASP A 30 1.76 -25.30 16.39
C ASP A 30 2.22 -24.60 15.10
N PHE A 31 1.25 -24.11 14.34
CA PHE A 31 1.49 -23.43 13.08
C PHE A 31 0.98 -22.00 13.10
N ILE A 32 1.86 -21.09 12.67
CA ILE A 32 1.55 -19.69 12.47
C ILE A 32 1.95 -19.32 11.05
N PHE A 33 0.95 -19.16 10.17
CA PHE A 33 1.16 -18.95 8.73
C PHE A 33 1.86 -17.63 8.42
N PHE A 34 1.57 -16.58 9.19
CA PHE A 34 2.07 -15.25 8.92
C PHE A 34 2.29 -14.51 10.23
N ARG A 35 3.54 -14.10 10.47
CA ARG A 35 4.04 -13.43 11.69
C ARG A 35 4.52 -12.02 11.36
N PRO A 36 3.68 -11.14 10.80
CA PRO A 36 4.10 -9.80 10.45
C PRO A 36 4.38 -9.02 11.71
N VAL A 37 5.51 -8.32 11.67
CA VAL A 37 5.93 -7.43 12.73
C VAL A 37 5.97 -6.04 12.11
N PHE A 38 5.14 -5.14 12.63
CA PHE A 38 5.00 -3.80 12.09
C PHE A 38 5.63 -2.77 13.03
N ASN A 39 6.41 -1.88 12.45
CA ASN A 39 6.76 -0.60 13.07
C ASN A 39 5.73 0.47 12.65
N VAL A 40 5.56 1.49 13.49
CA VAL A 40 4.82 2.72 13.17
C VAL A 40 5.30 3.34 11.85
N ALA A 41 6.60 3.25 11.55
CA ALA A 41 7.17 3.74 10.29
C ALA A 41 6.58 3.01 9.06
N ASP A 42 6.55 1.68 9.09
CA ASP A 42 6.04 0.88 7.98
C ASP A 42 4.52 1.08 7.80
N ALA A 43 3.79 1.28 8.91
CA ALA A 43 2.37 1.61 8.86
C ALA A 43 2.12 2.97 8.19
N ALA A 44 2.90 4.00 8.53
CA ALA A 44 2.78 5.32 7.92
C ALA A 44 3.10 5.30 6.41
N ILE A 45 4.16 4.58 6.01
CA ILE A 45 4.52 4.40 4.60
C ILE A 45 3.42 3.66 3.85
N SER A 46 2.92 2.55 4.41
CA SER A 46 1.85 1.75 3.80
C SER A 46 0.58 2.56 3.56
N ILE A 47 0.13 3.33 4.56
CA ILE A 47 -1.03 4.22 4.44
C ILE A 47 -0.80 5.30 3.39
N GLY A 48 0.39 5.89 3.36
CA GLY A 48 0.76 6.92 2.38
C GLY A 48 0.69 6.41 0.94
N VAL A 49 1.31 5.26 0.66
CA VAL A 49 1.30 4.63 -0.67
C VAL A 49 -0.11 4.23 -1.09
N ILE A 50 -0.88 3.60 -0.21
CA ILE A 50 -2.28 3.22 -0.49
C ILE A 50 -3.12 4.46 -0.80
N SER A 51 -2.96 5.53 -0.02
CA SER A 51 -3.68 6.79 -0.26
C SER A 51 -3.33 7.40 -1.61
N ILE A 52 -2.05 7.38 -2.01
CA ILE A 52 -1.62 7.87 -3.33
C ILE A 52 -2.25 7.03 -4.45
N LEU A 53 -2.24 5.70 -4.33
CA LEU A 53 -2.82 4.80 -5.34
C LEU A 53 -4.33 5.00 -5.50
N ILE A 54 -5.06 5.17 -4.39
CA ILE A 54 -6.52 5.39 -4.43
C ILE A 54 -6.85 6.77 -5.03
N PHE A 55 -6.10 7.81 -4.66
CA PHE A 55 -6.41 9.18 -5.06
C PHE A 55 -5.57 9.70 -6.24
N GLN A 56 -4.82 8.84 -6.93
CA GLN A 56 -3.93 9.20 -8.03
C GLN A 56 -4.64 10.06 -9.08
N LYS A 57 -5.84 9.66 -9.53
CA LYS A 57 -6.61 10.38 -10.55
C LYS A 57 -7.17 11.73 -10.08
N ARG A 58 -7.31 11.94 -8.77
CA ARG A 58 -7.81 13.20 -8.20
C ARG A 58 -6.69 14.23 -8.03
N TYR A 59 -5.48 13.77 -7.68
CA TYR A 59 -4.32 14.63 -7.52
C TYR A 59 -3.66 14.99 -8.85
N PHE A 60 -3.66 14.07 -9.82
CA PHE A 60 -3.12 14.30 -11.17
C PHE A 60 -4.25 14.53 -12.18
N LYS A 61 -5.07 15.56 -11.95
CA LYS A 61 -6.01 16.02 -12.97
C LYS A 61 -5.17 16.64 -14.08
N GLU A 62 -5.07 15.95 -15.23
CA GLU A 62 -4.48 16.55 -16.43
C GLU A 62 -5.22 17.86 -16.69
N GLU A 63 -4.51 18.98 -16.56
CA GLU A 63 -5.00 20.25 -17.10
C GLU A 63 -5.08 20.03 -18.61
N LYS A 64 -6.31 19.86 -19.12
CA LYS A 64 -6.54 19.89 -20.55
C LYS A 64 -6.09 21.26 -21.02
N GLU A 65 -5.02 21.31 -21.81
CA GLU A 65 -4.63 22.51 -22.53
C GLU A 65 -5.87 22.98 -23.31
N GLU A 66 -6.41 24.15 -22.95
CA GLU A 66 -7.46 24.77 -23.74
C GLU A 66 -6.84 25.14 -25.09
N GLU A 67 -7.25 24.42 -26.14
CA GLU A 67 -6.90 24.78 -27.52
C GLU A 67 -7.39 26.21 -27.76
N SER A 68 -6.46 27.17 -27.79
CA SER A 68 -6.75 28.55 -28.18
C SER A 68 -7.05 28.57 -29.67
N TYR A 69 -8.33 28.46 -30.05
CA TYR A 69 -8.75 28.69 -31.44
C TYR A 69 -8.38 30.13 -31.81
N PRO A 70 -7.49 30.36 -32.79
CA PRO A 70 -7.23 31.71 -33.25
C PRO A 70 -8.49 32.20 -33.94
N HIS A 71 -8.99 33.31 -33.41
CA HIS A 71 -10.15 34.06 -33.82
C HIS A 71 -10.34 34.05 -35.34
N SER A 72 -11.50 33.56 -35.79
CA SER A 72 -12.01 33.79 -37.14
C SER A 72 -12.06 35.31 -37.38
N GLU A 73 -11.10 35.82 -38.16
CA GLU A 73 -11.23 37.15 -38.74
C GLU A 73 -12.55 37.18 -39.51
N ILE A 74 -13.45 38.00 -38.99
CA ILE A 74 -14.73 38.35 -39.58
C ILE A 74 -14.41 38.94 -40.94
N VAL A 75 -14.78 38.23 -42.00
CA VAL A 75 -14.94 38.81 -43.34
C VAL A 75 -16.19 39.68 -43.26
N GLU A 76 -16.00 40.98 -43.04
CA GLU A 76 -17.02 41.98 -43.37
C GLU A 76 -16.70 42.57 -44.75
N GLU A 77 -17.72 42.48 -45.61
CA GLU A 77 -17.80 42.93 -47.01
C GLU A 77 -17.84 44.47 -47.13
#